data_AF-A0A953RLX1-F1
#
_entry.id   AF-A0A953RLX1-F1
#
_cell.length_a   1.000
_cell.length_b   1.000
_cell.length_c   1.000
_cell.angle_alpha   90.00
_cell.angle_beta   90.00
_cell.angle_gamma   90.00
#
_symmetry.space_group_name_H-M   'P 1'
#
loop_
_entity.id
_entity.type
_entity.pdbx_description
1 polymer ?
#
loop_
_entity_poly.entity_id
_entity_poly.type
_entity_poly.pdbx_seq_one_letter_code
_entity_poly.pdbx_strand_id
1 'polypeptide(L)' 'MKKIIQVRIFKGEEQYVAECLDLPVVTQGKTLDELTENLREAISLHLRGEDLAEFDLAEDPSVFVSFELEPLVHAKA' A
#
# COMPACT_ATOMS: atom_id res chain seq x y z
N MET A 1 2.37 -2.29 19.01
CA MET A 1 2.17 -3.11 17.81
C MET A 1 0.93 -2.65 17.07
N LYS A 2 1.16 -2.01 15.93
CA LYS A 2 0.17 -1.58 14.93
C LYS A 2 -0.60 -2.78 14.41
N LYS A 3 -1.92 -2.63 14.33
CA LYS A 3 -2.83 -3.64 13.75
C LYS A 3 -3.18 -3.35 12.29
N ILE A 4 -2.63 -2.27 11.75
CA ILE A 4 -2.95 -1.75 10.44
C ILE A 4 -1.65 -1.31 9.78
N ILE A 5 -1.39 -1.82 8.58
CA ILE A 5 -0.38 -1.31 7.65
C ILE A 5 -1.08 -0.27 6.77
N GLN A 6 -0.60 0.96 6.81
CA GLN A 6 -1.12 2.07 6.02
C GLN A 6 -0.48 2.08 4.64
N VAL A 7 -1.31 2.15 3.60
CA VAL A 7 -0.89 2.19 2.20
C VAL A 7 -1.57 3.36 1.52
N ARG A 8 -0.81 4.10 0.71
CA ARG A 8 -1.34 5.11 -0.20
C ARG A 8 -1.33 4.56 -1.62
N ILE A 9 -2.48 4.62 -2.30
CA ILE A 9 -2.57 4.38 -3.73
C ILE A 9 -2.76 5.71 -4.45
N PHE A 10 -1.99 5.90 -5.51
CA PHE A 10 -2.13 7.05 -6.42
C PHE A 10 -1.87 6.61 -7.87
N LYS A 11 -2.32 7.43 -8.82
CA LYS A 11 -2.04 7.22 -10.24
C LYS A 11 -0.64 7.75 -10.56
N GLY A 12 0.29 6.85 -10.93
CA GLY A 12 1.58 7.21 -11.52
C GLY A 12 1.44 7.50 -13.03
N GLU A 13 2.56 7.66 -13.72
CA GLU A 13 2.57 8.04 -15.15
C GLU A 13 1.78 7.06 -16.04
N GLU A 14 1.97 5.75 -15.84
CA GLU A 14 1.33 4.72 -16.65
C GLU A 14 0.36 3.82 -15.86
N GLN A 15 0.57 3.68 -14.56
CA GLN A 15 -0.07 2.65 -13.73
C GLN A 15 -0.40 3.16 -12.32
N TYR A 16 -1.24 2.42 -11.60
CA TYR A 16 -1.47 2.70 -10.19
C TYR A 16 -0.25 2.25 -9.38
N VAL A 17 0.11 3.04 -8.38
CA VAL A 17 1.22 2.76 -7.47
C VAL A 17 0.65 2.62 -6.07
N ALA A 18 1.07 1.59 -5.34
CA ALA A 18 0.81 1.40 -3.92
C ALA A 18 2.12 1.59 -3.14
N GLU A 19 2.13 2.55 -2.23
CA GLU A 19 3.26 2.86 -1.36
C GLU A 19 2.88 2.58 0.10
N CYS A 20 3.59 1.65 0.74
CA CYS A 20 3.41 1.38 2.17
C CYS A 20 4.11 2.47 2.99
N LEU A 21 3.42 2.99 4.01
CA LEU A 21 3.97 4.01 4.91
C LEU A 21 4.72 3.40 6.09
N ASP A 22 4.36 2.16 6.46
CA ASP A 22 4.93 1.45 7.61
C ASP A 22 6.06 0.49 7.24
N LEU A 23 6.20 0.16 5.95
CA LEU A 23 7.14 -0.83 5.42
C LEU A 23 7.84 -0.29 4.17
N PRO A 24 9.10 -0.66 3.89
CA PRO A 24 9.81 -0.30 2.66
C PRO A 24 9.30 -1.12 1.45
N VAL A 25 8.01 -1.06 1.20
CA VAL A 25 7.31 -1.80 0.14
C VAL A 25 6.61 -0.81 -0.78
N VAL A 26 6.96 -0.88 -2.06
CA VAL A 26 6.28 -0.19 -3.15
C VAL A 26 5.99 -1.21 -4.25
N THR A 27 4.80 -1.12 -4.82
CA THR A 27 4.42 -1.94 -5.97
C THR A 27 3.46 -1.18 -6.87
N GLN A 28 3.14 -1.77 -8.02
CA GLN A 28 2.40 -1.11 -9.08
C GLN A 28 1.53 -2.11 -9.85
N GLY A 29 0.48 -1.63 -10.51
CA GLY A 29 -0.46 -2.45 -11.28
C GLY A 29 -1.29 -1.62 -12.24
N LYS A 30 -1.69 -2.22 -13.37
CA LYS A 30 -2.48 -1.55 -14.41
C LYS A 30 -3.93 -1.36 -13.98
N THR A 31 -4.44 -2.26 -13.14
CA THR A 31 -5.76 -2.17 -12.51
C THR A 31 -5.64 -2.16 -10.98
N LEU A 32 -6.70 -1.73 -10.28
CA LEU A 32 -6.73 -1.80 -8.82
C LEU A 32 -6.73 -3.24 -8.30
N ASP A 33 -7.32 -4.18 -9.06
CA ASP A 33 -7.31 -5.61 -8.72
C ASP A 33 -5.90 -6.18 -8.79
N GLU A 34 -5.20 -5.96 -9.91
CA GLU A 34 -3.79 -6.36 -10.08
C GLU A 34 -2.90 -5.72 -9.02
N LEU A 35 -3.09 -4.42 -8.76
CA LEU A 35 -2.33 -3.72 -7.74
C LEU A 35 -2.56 -4.32 -6.35
N THR A 36 -3.79 -4.73 -6.03
CA THR A 36 -4.12 -5.33 -4.74
C THR A 36 -3.47 -6.71 -4.58
N GLU A 37 -3.45 -7.53 -5.63
CA GLU A 37 -2.74 -8.82 -5.64
C GLU A 37 -1.23 -8.61 -5.44
N ASN A 38 -0.63 -7.72 -6.24
CA ASN A 38 0.78 -7.38 -6.16
C ASN A 38 1.16 -6.82 -4.77
N LEU A 39 0.30 -6.01 -4.15
CA LEU A 39 0.53 -5.44 -2.83
C LEU A 39 0.53 -6.52 -1.74
N ARG A 40 -0.43 -7.45 -1.79
CA ARG A 40 -0.49 -8.58 -0.84
C ARG A 40 0.74 -9.46 -0.96
N GLU A 41 1.15 -9.76 -2.19
CA GLU A 41 2.36 -10.54 -2.44
C GLU A 41 3.60 -9.80 -1.93
N ALA A 42 3.77 -8.52 -2.26
CA ALA A 42 4.94 -7.74 -1.86
C ALA A 42 5.07 -7.61 -0.34
N ILE A 43 3.97 -7.34 0.39
CA ILE A 43 3.97 -7.33 1.85
C ILE A 43 4.30 -8.73 2.40
N SER A 44 3.69 -9.78 1.85
CA SER A 44 3.95 -11.16 2.30
C SER A 44 5.40 -11.58 2.07
N LEU A 45 6.00 -11.20 0.94
CA LEU A 45 7.40 -11.46 0.63
C LEU A 45 8.32 -10.68 1.57
N HIS A 46 8.01 -9.41 1.85
CA HIS A 46 8.81 -8.59 2.76
C HIS A 46 8.81 -9.13 4.18
N LEU A 47 7.65 -9.55 4.71
CA LEU A 47 7.53 -10.04 6.10
C LEU A 47 7.94 -11.51 6.28
N ARG A 48 8.30 -12.23 5.20
CA ARG A 48 8.57 -13.66 5.27
C ARG A 48 9.88 -13.94 6.01
N GLY A 49 9.75 -14.45 7.24
CA GLY A 49 10.90 -14.80 8.08
C GLY A 49 11.47 -13.62 8.87
N GLU A 50 10.82 -12.46 8.79
CA GLU A 50 11.11 -11.28 9.60
C GLU A 50 10.43 -11.37 10.97
N ASP A 51 10.97 -10.68 11.97
CA ASP A 51 10.31 -10.47 13.25
C ASP A 51 9.39 -9.24 13.16
N LEU A 52 8.08 -9.46 13.22
CA LEU A 52 7.07 -8.40 13.16
C LEU A 52 7.24 -7.34 14.26
N ALA A 53 7.82 -7.71 15.40
CA ALA A 53 8.08 -6.78 16.49
C ALA A 53 9.10 -5.70 16.12
N GLU A 54 10.04 -5.99 15.20
CA GLU A 54 11.02 -5.00 14.70
C GLU A 54 10.35 -3.88 13.89
N PHE A 55 9.17 -4.15 13.32
CA PHE A 55 8.36 -3.19 12.56
C PHE A 55 7.22 -2.57 13.39
N ASP A 56 7.15 -2.86 14.70
CA ASP A 56 6.00 -2.56 15.57
C ASP A 56 4.67 -3.07 14.96
N LEU A 57 4.64 -4.27 14.37
CA LEU A 57 3.45 -4.89 13.79
C LEU A 57 2.86 -5.97 14.70
N ALA A 58 1.53 -6.07 14.73
CA ALA A 58 0.82 -7.19 15.35
C ALA A 58 0.95 -8.46 14.49
N GLU A 59 0.66 -9.63 15.05
CA GLU A 59 0.78 -10.93 14.34
C GLU A 59 -0.08 -11.02 13.06
N ASP A 60 -1.27 -10.40 13.06
CA ASP A 60 -2.18 -10.38 11.92
C ASP A 60 -2.62 -8.93 11.65
N PRO A 61 -1.76 -8.12 11.01
CA PRO A 61 -2.10 -6.74 10.70
C PRO A 61 -2.98 -6.69 9.45
N SER A 62 -4.06 -5.93 9.53
CA SER A 62 -4.86 -5.60 8.35
C SER A 62 -4.15 -4.56 7.47
N VAL A 63 -4.49 -4.51 6.19
CA VAL A 63 -4.01 -3.46 5.27
C VAL A 63 -5.12 -2.45 5.08
N PHE A 64 -4.85 -1.18 5.39
CA PHE A 64 -5.76 -0.07 5.12
C PHE A 64 -5.19 0.80 4.01
N VAL A 65 -6.02 1.10 3.02
CA VAL A 65 -5.60 1.80 1.81
C VAL A 65 -6.34 3.11 1.69
N SER A 66 -5.58 4.19 1.48
CA SER A 66 -6.11 5.48 1.03
C SER A 66 -5.87 5.59 -0.47
N PHE A 67 -6.94 5.69 -1.25
CA PHE A 67 -6.85 5.85 -2.71
C PHE A 67 -7.08 7.30 -3.11
N GLU A 68 -6.06 7.91 -3.70
CA GLU A 68 -6.11 9.25 -4.25
C GLU A 68 -6.86 9.26 -5.58
N LEU A 69 -7.96 10.00 -5.64
CA LEU A 69 -8.67 10.27 -6.89
C LEU A 69 -7.97 11.37 -7.66
N GLU A 70 -7.96 11.26 -8.98
CA GLU A 70 -7.46 12.34 -9.83
C GLU A 70 -8.28 13.64 -9.61
N PRO A 71 -7.65 14.83 -9.76
CA PRO A 71 -8.34 16.09 -9.56
C PRO A 71 -9.64 16.18 -10.37
N LEU A 72 -10.76 16.35 -9.66
CA LEU A 72 -12.09 16.55 -10.23
C LEU A 72 -12.25 17.98 -10.78
N VAL A 73 -11.39 18.41 -11.72
CA VAL A 73 -11.45 19.69 -12.44
C VAL A 73 -11.42 20.95 -11.55
N HIS A 74 -10.33 21.73 -11.66
CA HIS A 74 -10.19 23.13 -11.20
C HIS A 74 -11.19 23.61 -10.13
N ALA A 75 -10.95 23.26 -8.86
CA ALA A 75 -11.50 24.05 -7.76
C ALA A 75 -10.92 25.47 -7.88
N LYS A 76 -11.59 26.33 -8.66
CA LYS A 76 -11.27 27.76 -8.67
C LYS A 76 -11.73 28.31 -7.33
N ALA A 77 -10.75 28.73 -6.53
CA ALA A 77 -10.97 29.57 -5.37
C ALA A 77 -11.59 30.92 -5.79
#